data_AF-A0A1G7AN12-F1
#
_entry.id   AF-A0A1G7AN12-F1
#
_cell.length_a   1.000
_cell.length_b   1.000
_cell.length_c   1.000
_cell.angle_alpha   90.00
_cell.angle_beta   90.00
_cell.angle_gamma   90.00
#
_symmetry.space_group_name_H-M   'P 1'
#
loop_
_entity.id
_entity.type
_entity.pdbx_description
1 polymer ?
#
loop_
_entity_poly.entity_id
_entity_poly.type
_entity_poly.pdbx_seq_one_letter_code
_entity_poly.pdbx_strand_id
1 'polypeptide(L)'
;MRRFISSLSSVLLGLCLAFATVAPGLSTTTAYADTESSTTDTTTTREETPTSENLETTPEDSEPGAHSPAPALTPANNPAPTPGAHQGEAGATAPNDGSLTGPGELPAAKPDAGNETPAVVTGLPAGTEADSDSDAEPADAADVPDATPGRMPEKIVQLGDSYSAGNGTGVYSDQFCMRSPENYGSIVAREFGAEYTNAACSGAVTADITKPRHLGWTGGATRTYWLPRTFFPTVEDQAAEWQRRVEAENICGVPPAPDMYYEYRNVAPAPAGSLYTASVACHLWAKPQIESVTPDTDTVFLTIGGNDANFTGIVISCFIGRDAGTCQQRLSEASRSLPELRERIAQVLSAIDTASQGNAHVYLLGYPVLISLDSYVLPEGPAGWYDAGQQLVEMQEEANELQAGVVADANAAIRTSGTPQAQRDRFTFVDVHEVFAGHGFDPRMGANQSHAWVVPSFTSFDILSFVHPNPEGWRAEAKVLAETIRRNA
;
A
#
# COMPACT_ATOMS: atom_id res chain seq x y z
N MET A 1 -18.59 47.71 -2.37
CA MET A 1 -17.74 46.81 -3.18
C MET A 1 -16.77 47.52 -4.16
N ARG A 2 -16.38 48.79 -3.94
CA ARG A 2 -15.36 49.51 -4.76
C ARG A 2 -14.29 50.26 -3.95
N ARG A 3 -14.17 49.99 -2.64
CA ARG A 3 -13.14 50.60 -1.77
C ARG A 3 -12.25 49.60 -1.00
N PHE A 4 -12.39 48.30 -1.27
CA PHE A 4 -11.56 47.25 -0.65
C PHE A 4 -10.53 46.62 -1.59
N ILE A 5 -10.42 47.13 -2.83
CA ILE A 5 -9.47 46.62 -3.85
C ILE A 5 -8.19 47.48 -3.91
N SER A 6 -8.12 48.61 -3.19
CA SER A 6 -6.96 49.51 -3.21
C SER A 6 -5.87 49.18 -2.20
N SER A 7 -6.05 48.19 -1.31
CA SER A 7 -5.11 47.91 -0.20
C SER A 7 -4.30 46.62 -0.37
N LEU A 8 -4.56 45.79 -1.39
CA LEU A 8 -3.76 44.57 -1.63
C LEU A 8 -2.64 44.77 -2.67
N SER A 9 -2.69 45.82 -3.51
CA SER A 9 -1.62 46.09 -4.48
C SER A 9 -0.35 46.71 -3.87
N SER A 10 -0.39 47.17 -2.61
CA SER A 10 0.77 47.80 -1.94
C SER A 10 1.59 46.85 -1.08
N VAL A 11 1.11 45.61 -0.83
CA VAL A 11 1.85 44.60 -0.06
C VAL A 11 2.59 43.62 -0.98
N LEU A 12 2.13 43.41 -2.22
CA LEU A 12 2.82 42.57 -3.20
C LEU A 12 3.96 43.26 -3.97
N LEU A 13 4.13 44.59 -3.85
CA LEU A 13 5.24 45.31 -4.49
C LEU A 13 6.44 45.58 -3.56
N GLY A 14 6.31 45.24 -2.27
CA GLY A 14 7.36 45.43 -1.26
C GLY A 14 8.31 44.24 -1.07
N LEU A 15 8.04 43.07 -1.67
CA LEU A 15 8.88 41.89 -1.56
C LEU A 15 9.75 41.61 -2.81
N CYS A 16 9.68 42.46 -3.84
CA CYS A 16 10.49 42.34 -5.07
C CYS A 16 11.67 43.32 -5.15
N LEU A 17 11.95 44.11 -4.10
CA LEU A 17 13.11 45.03 -4.05
C LEU A 17 13.90 44.88 -2.75
N ALA A 18 14.47 43.71 -2.53
CA ALA A 18 15.62 43.55 -1.64
C ALA A 18 16.37 42.28 -2.06
N PHE A 19 17.19 42.38 -3.11
CA PHE A 19 18.44 41.61 -3.32
C PHE A 19 18.91 41.86 -4.76
N ALA A 20 19.38 43.08 -5.03
CA ALA A 20 20.19 43.38 -6.21
C ALA A 20 21.07 44.59 -5.94
N THR A 21 22.23 44.36 -5.31
CA THR A 21 23.53 45.02 -5.60
C THR A 21 24.58 44.44 -4.65
N VAL A 22 25.35 43.44 -5.10
CA VAL A 22 26.83 43.47 -5.25
C VAL A 22 27.20 42.22 -6.07
N ALA A 23 27.82 42.44 -7.23
CA ALA A 23 28.57 41.46 -8.02
C ALA A 23 29.98 42.08 -8.29
N PRO A 24 30.98 41.39 -8.87
CA PRO A 24 31.13 39.95 -9.13
C PRO A 24 32.51 39.37 -8.70
N GLY A 25 32.65 38.04 -8.73
CA GLY A 25 33.94 37.33 -8.74
C GLY A 25 33.76 35.93 -9.32
N LEU A 26 34.45 35.65 -10.43
CA LEU A 26 34.24 34.53 -11.35
C LEU A 26 34.52 33.14 -10.74
N SER A 27 33.74 32.12 -11.12
CA SER A 27 34.24 30.98 -11.92
C SER A 27 33.15 29.96 -12.25
N THR A 28 33.22 29.52 -13.52
CA THR A 28 32.56 28.43 -14.24
C THR A 28 31.89 27.32 -13.42
N THR A 29 30.58 27.13 -13.64
CA THR A 29 29.86 25.89 -13.32
C THR A 29 29.94 24.95 -14.52
N THR A 30 30.66 23.85 -14.37
CA THR A 30 30.49 22.64 -15.19
C THR A 30 29.35 21.83 -14.60
N ALA A 31 28.37 21.48 -15.43
CA ALA A 31 27.35 20.49 -15.11
C ALA A 31 28.00 19.12 -14.87
N TYR A 32 27.67 18.47 -13.75
CA TYR A 32 27.99 17.06 -13.53
C TYR A 32 26.70 16.26 -13.71
N ALA A 33 26.71 15.38 -14.70
CA ALA A 33 25.72 14.34 -14.89
C ALA A 33 26.06 13.18 -13.96
N ASP A 34 25.05 12.68 -13.24
CA ASP A 34 25.15 11.42 -12.50
C ASP A 34 25.21 10.25 -13.50
N THR A 35 26.34 9.57 -13.53
CA THR A 35 26.48 8.23 -14.11
C THR A 35 26.46 7.22 -12.97
N GLU A 36 25.38 6.44 -12.89
CA GLU A 36 25.34 5.17 -12.15
C GLU A 36 26.38 4.21 -12.74
N SER A 37 27.32 3.77 -11.92
CA SER A 37 28.22 2.66 -12.24
C SER A 37 27.94 1.51 -11.28
N SER A 38 27.22 0.52 -11.81
CA SER A 38 27.15 -0.86 -11.31
C SER A 38 28.56 -1.41 -11.12
N THR A 39 28.96 -1.70 -9.87
CA THR A 39 30.12 -2.55 -9.57
C THR A 39 29.65 -3.91 -9.10
N THR A 40 29.95 -4.91 -9.93
CA THR A 40 29.78 -6.33 -9.72
C THR A 40 30.71 -6.82 -8.61
N ASP A 41 30.12 -7.54 -7.66
CA ASP A 41 30.80 -8.21 -6.56
C ASP A 41 31.64 -9.39 -7.09
N THR A 42 32.93 -9.44 -6.75
CA THR A 42 33.83 -10.54 -7.13
C THR A 42 34.29 -11.24 -5.86
N THR A 43 33.70 -12.40 -5.60
CA THR A 43 34.06 -13.30 -4.50
C THR A 43 35.46 -13.84 -4.69
N THR A 44 36.33 -13.63 -3.70
CA THR A 44 37.68 -14.23 -3.63
C THR A 44 37.57 -15.67 -3.12
N THR A 45 37.91 -16.64 -3.97
CA THR A 45 38.17 -18.03 -3.57
C THR A 45 39.65 -18.21 -3.25
N ARG A 46 39.90 -18.89 -2.13
CA ARG A 46 41.21 -19.27 -1.59
C ARG A 46 41.63 -20.62 -2.20
N GLU A 47 42.86 -20.66 -2.74
CA GLU A 47 43.54 -21.87 -3.19
C GLU A 47 43.78 -22.89 -2.06
N GLU A 48 43.39 -24.14 -2.30
CA GLU A 48 44.15 -25.33 -1.87
C GLU A 48 44.19 -26.33 -3.03
N THR A 49 45.38 -26.82 -3.36
CA THR A 49 45.65 -27.77 -4.45
C THR A 49 45.53 -29.23 -3.95
N PRO A 50 45.23 -30.21 -4.83
CA PRO A 50 44.71 -31.52 -4.44
C PRO A 50 45.72 -32.67 -4.52
N THR A 51 45.40 -33.79 -3.87
CA THR A 51 46.02 -35.11 -4.06
C THR A 51 45.17 -36.00 -4.98
N SER A 52 45.90 -36.81 -5.75
CA SER A 52 45.54 -37.76 -6.81
C SER A 52 44.57 -38.90 -6.46
N GLU A 53 43.77 -39.39 -7.44
CA GLU A 53 43.95 -40.70 -8.11
C GLU A 53 42.80 -41.08 -9.09
N ASN A 54 43.21 -41.51 -10.29
CA ASN A 54 42.75 -42.61 -11.17
C ASN A 54 41.38 -42.64 -11.91
N LEU A 55 41.52 -42.75 -13.26
CA LEU A 55 40.95 -43.70 -14.27
C LEU A 55 39.44 -44.07 -14.15
N GLU A 56 38.59 -44.16 -15.19
CA GLU A 56 38.77 -44.74 -16.54
C GLU A 56 37.49 -44.59 -17.42
N THR A 57 37.59 -44.85 -18.73
CA THR A 57 36.56 -45.25 -19.75
C THR A 57 35.68 -44.23 -20.53
N THR A 58 36.15 -43.87 -21.73
CA THR A 58 35.59 -43.99 -23.13
C THR A 58 34.13 -43.62 -23.55
N PRO A 59 33.90 -43.30 -24.86
CA PRO A 59 32.97 -42.26 -25.34
C PRO A 59 31.77 -42.77 -26.17
N GLU A 60 30.81 -41.89 -26.51
CA GLU A 60 30.04 -41.93 -27.77
C GLU A 60 29.24 -40.62 -28.05
N ASP A 61 29.03 -40.38 -29.35
CA ASP A 61 28.61 -39.18 -30.08
C ASP A 61 27.20 -38.62 -29.79
N SER A 62 27.01 -37.30 -30.02
CA SER A 62 26.01 -36.72 -30.95
C SER A 62 25.88 -35.18 -30.80
N GLU A 63 26.26 -34.44 -31.85
CA GLU A 63 25.84 -33.06 -32.19
C GLU A 63 24.38 -33.05 -32.73
N PRO A 64 23.64 -31.91 -32.90
CA PRO A 64 24.14 -30.59 -33.37
C PRO A 64 23.45 -29.31 -32.84
N GLY A 65 24.01 -28.15 -33.19
CA GLY A 65 23.22 -26.92 -33.41
C GLY A 65 23.86 -25.59 -32.97
N ALA A 66 24.59 -24.95 -33.89
CA ALA A 66 25.14 -23.60 -33.74
C ALA A 66 24.21 -22.53 -34.33
N HIS A 67 24.07 -21.38 -33.67
CA HIS A 67 23.87 -20.08 -34.33
C HIS A 67 24.41 -18.92 -33.46
N SER A 68 25.33 -18.15 -34.06
CA SER A 68 25.95 -16.93 -33.52
C SER A 68 24.99 -15.72 -33.44
N PRO A 69 25.33 -14.67 -32.66
CA PRO A 69 24.50 -13.50 -32.44
C PRO A 69 24.76 -12.37 -33.47
N ALA A 70 23.77 -11.50 -33.65
CA ALA A 70 23.82 -10.27 -34.46
C ALA A 70 23.45 -9.03 -33.61
N PRO A 71 23.80 -7.80 -34.05
CA PRO A 71 24.29 -6.73 -33.17
C PRO A 71 23.31 -5.56 -32.89
N ALA A 72 23.78 -4.65 -32.03
CA ALA A 72 23.15 -3.41 -31.56
C ALA A 72 22.85 -2.35 -32.65
N LEU A 73 21.79 -1.56 -32.42
CA LEU A 73 21.50 -0.31 -33.13
C LEU A 73 20.98 0.80 -32.19
N THR A 74 21.36 2.03 -32.55
CA THR A 74 21.29 3.35 -31.89
C THR A 74 19.89 4.02 -31.85
N PRO A 75 19.70 5.10 -31.06
CA PRO A 75 18.38 5.74 -30.88
C PRO A 75 18.02 6.73 -32.00
N ALA A 76 16.74 6.80 -32.37
CA ALA A 76 16.20 7.72 -33.36
C ALA A 76 15.37 8.84 -32.72
N ASN A 77 15.64 10.07 -33.17
CA ASN A 77 14.91 11.30 -32.90
C ASN A 77 13.52 11.31 -33.57
N ASN A 78 12.48 11.82 -32.88
CA ASN A 78 11.18 12.15 -33.46
C ASN A 78 11.03 13.67 -33.68
N PRO A 79 10.56 14.15 -34.84
CA PRO A 79 10.13 15.53 -35.04
C PRO A 79 8.61 15.70 -34.86
N ALA A 80 8.22 16.93 -34.48
CA ALA A 80 6.85 17.41 -34.25
C ALA A 80 5.94 17.43 -35.51
N PRO A 81 4.61 17.48 -35.36
CA PRO A 81 3.70 17.78 -36.46
C PRO A 81 3.14 19.22 -36.41
N THR A 82 2.99 19.83 -37.59
CA THR A 82 2.13 21.00 -37.86
C THR A 82 1.24 20.72 -39.09
N PRO A 83 0.14 21.45 -39.29
CA PRO A 83 -1.13 20.92 -39.81
C PRO A 83 -1.34 21.13 -41.32
N GLY A 84 -2.16 20.29 -41.93
CA GLY A 84 -2.62 20.41 -43.32
C GLY A 84 -4.14 20.20 -43.44
N ALA A 85 -4.80 21.16 -44.09
CA ALA A 85 -6.23 21.22 -44.38
C ALA A 85 -6.55 20.72 -45.80
N HIS A 86 -7.77 20.19 -46.02
CA HIS A 86 -8.56 20.17 -47.28
C HIS A 86 -10.00 19.70 -46.92
N GLN A 87 -11.05 20.55 -46.92
CA GLN A 87 -12.05 20.84 -47.99
C GLN A 87 -12.51 19.61 -48.81
N GLY A 88 -13.74 19.09 -48.62
CA GLY A 88 -15.01 19.41 -49.35
C GLY A 88 -15.45 18.13 -50.11
N GLU A 89 -16.69 17.68 -50.31
CA GLU A 89 -18.04 18.26 -50.34
C GLU A 89 -19.13 17.17 -50.13
N ALA A 90 -20.38 17.63 -50.14
CA ALA A 90 -21.67 17.06 -49.77
C ALA A 90 -22.22 15.80 -50.49
N GLY A 91 -23.16 15.16 -49.81
CA GLY A 91 -24.17 14.26 -50.39
C GLY A 91 -25.32 14.03 -49.42
N ALA A 92 -26.37 14.85 -49.51
CA ALA A 92 -27.61 14.73 -48.74
C ALA A 92 -28.57 13.70 -49.35
N THR A 93 -29.28 12.93 -48.52
CA THR A 93 -30.71 12.59 -48.70
C THR A 93 -31.27 12.01 -47.39
N ALA A 94 -32.42 12.51 -46.98
CA ALA A 94 -33.33 12.05 -45.91
C ALA A 94 -34.77 12.28 -46.42
N PRO A 95 -35.87 11.95 -45.70
CA PRO A 95 -36.09 10.95 -44.65
C PRO A 95 -37.36 10.09 -44.96
N ASN A 96 -37.78 9.22 -44.04
CA ASN A 96 -39.21 8.97 -43.83
C ASN A 96 -39.55 8.65 -42.37
N ASP A 97 -40.70 9.17 -41.97
CA ASP A 97 -41.41 9.20 -40.68
C ASP A 97 -41.49 7.84 -39.94
N GLY A 98 -41.65 7.77 -38.61
CA GLY A 98 -42.60 8.53 -37.82
C GLY A 98 -42.54 8.27 -36.31
N SER A 99 -43.56 8.74 -35.62
CA SER A 99 -43.49 9.52 -34.38
C SER A 99 -44.28 8.87 -33.23
N LEU A 100 -43.72 8.97 -32.02
CA LEU A 100 -44.34 9.15 -30.68
C LEU A 100 -45.32 8.09 -30.12
N THR A 101 -45.02 7.57 -28.92
CA THR A 101 -45.67 7.89 -27.61
C THR A 101 -45.34 6.83 -26.54
N GLY A 102 -45.01 7.23 -25.30
CA GLY A 102 -45.09 6.39 -24.07
C GLY A 102 -46.30 6.81 -23.22
N PRO A 103 -46.37 6.54 -21.89
CA PRO A 103 -45.86 5.43 -21.06
C PRO A 103 -47.02 4.71 -20.29
N GLY A 104 -46.74 3.67 -19.49
CA GLY A 104 -47.77 3.05 -18.63
C GLY A 104 -47.26 2.02 -17.60
N GLU A 105 -47.68 2.23 -16.34
CA GLU A 105 -47.38 1.57 -15.07
C GLU A 105 -47.77 0.08 -14.88
N LEU A 106 -47.19 -0.51 -13.82
CA LEU A 106 -47.41 -1.82 -13.16
C LEU A 106 -48.87 -2.05 -12.66
N PRO A 107 -49.27 -3.31 -12.32
CA PRO A 107 -49.17 -3.79 -10.92
C PRO A 107 -48.93 -5.31 -10.72
N ALA A 108 -48.67 -5.68 -9.46
CA ALA A 108 -48.41 -7.03 -8.94
C ALA A 108 -49.67 -7.77 -8.42
N ALA A 109 -49.65 -9.13 -8.38
CA ALA A 109 -50.20 -9.98 -7.28
C ALA A 109 -49.99 -11.51 -7.51
N LYS A 110 -49.68 -12.23 -6.42
CA LYS A 110 -49.53 -13.69 -6.12
C LYS A 110 -50.91 -14.42 -5.94
N PRO A 111 -51.00 -15.69 -5.45
CA PRO A 111 -50.36 -16.99 -5.79
C PRO A 111 -51.43 -18.12 -5.94
N ASP A 112 -51.04 -19.38 -6.23
CA ASP A 112 -51.91 -20.54 -5.96
C ASP A 112 -51.13 -21.80 -5.54
N ALA A 113 -51.74 -22.62 -4.68
CA ALA A 113 -51.16 -23.72 -3.90
C ALA A 113 -51.83 -25.09 -4.20
N GLY A 114 -51.14 -26.19 -3.84
CA GLY A 114 -51.66 -27.57 -3.75
C GLY A 114 -50.63 -28.59 -4.26
N ASN A 115 -49.74 -29.15 -3.43
CA ASN A 115 -49.88 -30.28 -2.49
C ASN A 115 -50.39 -31.58 -3.14
N GLU A 116 -49.54 -32.63 -3.24
CA GLU A 116 -49.77 -34.02 -2.78
C GLU A 116 -48.43 -34.82 -2.77
N THR A 117 -48.22 -35.62 -1.71
CA THR A 117 -47.18 -36.66 -1.46
C THR A 117 -47.90 -37.83 -0.75
N PRO A 118 -47.28 -38.99 -0.41
CA PRO A 118 -46.10 -39.71 -0.94
C PRO A 118 -46.39 -41.23 -1.16
N ALA A 119 -45.39 -42.01 -1.59
CA ALA A 119 -45.44 -43.49 -1.50
C ALA A 119 -44.10 -44.06 -0.98
N VAL A 120 -44.21 -44.88 0.07
CA VAL A 120 -43.19 -45.75 0.67
C VAL A 120 -43.58 -47.19 0.36
N VAL A 121 -42.65 -48.04 -0.06
CA VAL A 121 -42.76 -49.51 0.08
C VAL A 121 -41.41 -50.12 0.44
N THR A 122 -41.48 -50.95 1.49
CA THR A 122 -40.49 -51.79 2.17
C THR A 122 -40.14 -53.09 1.45
N GLY A 123 -38.98 -53.69 1.74
CA GLY A 123 -38.79 -55.15 1.59
C GLY A 123 -37.33 -55.68 1.65
N LEU A 124 -36.96 -56.29 2.79
CA LEU A 124 -35.90 -57.32 2.96
C LEU A 124 -36.53 -58.72 2.81
N PRO A 125 -35.79 -59.82 2.49
CA PRO A 125 -34.91 -60.56 3.45
C PRO A 125 -33.63 -61.20 2.82
N ALA A 126 -32.49 -61.24 3.53
CA ALA A 126 -31.90 -62.30 4.38
C ALA A 126 -31.15 -63.48 3.68
N GLY A 127 -29.89 -63.70 4.08
CA GLY A 127 -29.29 -65.05 4.22
C GLY A 127 -27.89 -65.32 3.63
N THR A 128 -26.85 -65.28 4.48
CA THR A 128 -25.65 -66.18 4.62
C THR A 128 -24.83 -66.58 3.38
N GLU A 129 -23.48 -66.50 3.34
CA GLU A 129 -22.50 -67.24 4.15
C GLU A 129 -21.13 -66.51 4.27
N ALA A 130 -20.33 -66.98 5.23
CA ALA A 130 -19.06 -66.45 5.73
C ALA A 130 -17.82 -66.90 4.92
N ASP A 131 -16.71 -66.14 5.01
CA ASP A 131 -15.41 -66.73 5.40
C ASP A 131 -14.36 -65.70 5.89
N SER A 132 -13.83 -66.04 7.06
CA SER A 132 -12.56 -65.77 7.80
C SER A 132 -11.52 -64.68 7.47
N ASP A 133 -11.12 -64.02 8.56
CA ASP A 133 -9.77 -63.66 9.05
C ASP A 133 -8.85 -62.67 8.31
N SER A 134 -8.60 -61.52 8.95
CA SER A 134 -7.31 -61.30 9.65
C SER A 134 -7.37 -60.09 10.57
N ASP A 135 -6.87 -60.31 11.80
CA ASP A 135 -6.78 -59.37 12.90
C ASP A 135 -5.95 -58.12 12.58
N ALA A 136 -6.52 -56.95 12.88
CA ALA A 136 -5.76 -55.75 13.20
C ALA A 136 -6.48 -55.02 14.36
N GLU A 137 -5.81 -54.94 15.51
CA GLU A 137 -6.25 -54.12 16.65
C GLU A 137 -6.55 -52.68 16.20
N PRO A 138 -7.65 -52.05 16.63
CA PRO A 138 -7.78 -50.61 16.50
C PRO A 138 -6.81 -49.98 17.49
N ALA A 139 -5.74 -49.38 16.97
CA ALA A 139 -4.91 -48.45 17.71
C ALA A 139 -5.81 -47.38 18.32
N ASP A 140 -5.57 -47.07 19.61
CA ASP A 140 -6.19 -46.00 20.36
C ASP A 140 -6.39 -44.77 19.48
N ALA A 141 -7.65 -44.39 19.29
CA ALA A 141 -8.03 -43.09 18.78
C ALA A 141 -7.55 -42.06 19.82
N ALA A 142 -6.31 -41.60 19.66
CA ALA A 142 -5.85 -40.40 20.32
C ALA A 142 -6.83 -39.29 19.97
N ASP A 143 -7.36 -38.63 21.01
CA ASP A 143 -8.19 -37.43 20.92
C ASP A 143 -7.62 -36.49 19.85
N VAL A 144 -8.32 -36.41 18.72
CA VAL A 144 -8.16 -35.28 17.81
C VAL A 144 -8.72 -34.09 18.60
N PRO A 145 -7.91 -33.06 18.92
CA PRO A 145 -8.46 -31.91 19.61
C PRO A 145 -9.57 -31.33 18.74
N ASP A 146 -10.76 -31.27 19.35
CA ASP A 146 -11.95 -30.67 18.77
C ASP A 146 -11.61 -29.28 18.22
N ALA A 147 -12.05 -29.01 17.00
CA ALA A 147 -11.75 -27.78 16.30
C ALA A 147 -12.35 -26.61 17.09
N THR A 148 -11.51 -25.86 17.80
CA THR A 148 -11.96 -24.71 18.60
C THR A 148 -12.79 -23.78 17.71
N PRO A 149 -14.03 -23.40 18.05
CA PRO A 149 -14.77 -22.34 17.35
C PRO A 149 -13.90 -21.10 17.15
N GLY A 150 -14.20 -20.25 16.16
CA GLY A 150 -13.34 -19.10 15.87
C GLY A 150 -13.12 -18.28 17.14
N ARG A 151 -11.86 -18.23 17.58
CA ARG A 151 -11.53 -17.61 18.85
C ARG A 151 -11.71 -16.11 18.67
N MET A 152 -12.35 -15.46 19.64
CA MET A 152 -12.40 -14.01 19.69
C MET A 152 -10.95 -13.46 19.76
N PRO A 153 -10.63 -12.34 19.09
CA PRO A 153 -9.27 -11.82 19.08
C PRO A 153 -8.73 -11.57 20.50
N GLU A 154 -7.57 -12.12 20.82
CA GLU A 154 -6.83 -11.85 22.06
C GLU A 154 -5.57 -11.01 21.78
N LYS A 155 -4.91 -11.21 20.63
CA LYS A 155 -3.66 -10.51 20.25
C LYS A 155 -3.73 -9.98 18.81
N ILE A 156 -4.08 -8.70 18.70
CA ILE A 156 -4.27 -7.98 17.44
C ILE A 156 -2.99 -7.22 17.05
N VAL A 157 -2.56 -7.41 15.81
CA VAL A 157 -1.55 -6.57 15.16
C VAL A 157 -2.19 -5.82 13.99
N GLN A 158 -2.07 -4.49 13.98
CA GLN A 158 -2.51 -3.66 12.88
C GLN A 158 -1.33 -3.20 12.03
N LEU A 159 -1.36 -3.60 10.77
CA LEU A 159 -0.43 -3.21 9.73
C LEU A 159 -1.13 -2.28 8.73
N GLY A 160 -0.36 -1.70 7.82
CA GLY A 160 -0.89 -1.02 6.66
C GLY A 160 -0.41 0.41 6.49
N ASP A 161 -1.21 1.17 5.76
CA ASP A 161 -0.95 2.55 5.39
C ASP A 161 -1.73 3.57 6.26
N SER A 162 -1.95 4.77 5.73
CA SER A 162 -2.63 5.86 6.42
C SER A 162 -4.08 5.57 6.78
N TYR A 163 -4.77 4.70 6.02
CA TYR A 163 -6.12 4.22 6.32
C TYR A 163 -6.13 3.14 7.41
N SER A 164 -4.96 2.73 7.90
CA SER A 164 -4.82 1.95 9.12
C SER A 164 -4.16 2.75 10.25
N ALA A 165 -3.23 3.66 9.92
CA ALA A 165 -2.50 4.42 10.93
C ALA A 165 -3.42 5.30 11.79
N GLY A 166 -4.31 6.07 11.15
CA GLY A 166 -5.22 6.98 11.85
C GLY A 166 -5.26 8.41 11.33
N ASN A 167 -4.80 8.66 10.10
CA ASN A 167 -4.94 9.97 9.45
C ASN A 167 -6.42 10.43 9.50
N GLY A 168 -6.67 11.70 9.76
CA GLY A 168 -8.04 12.23 9.89
C GLY A 168 -8.71 12.06 11.27
N THR A 169 -8.13 11.29 12.19
CA THR A 169 -8.66 11.19 13.57
C THR A 169 -8.50 12.48 14.39
N GLY A 170 -7.48 13.30 14.08
CA GLY A 170 -7.14 14.52 14.81
C GLY A 170 -6.40 14.31 16.13
N VAL A 171 -6.11 13.07 16.50
CA VAL A 171 -5.31 12.71 17.70
C VAL A 171 -4.29 11.65 17.35
N TYR A 172 -3.03 11.87 17.74
CA TYR A 172 -1.91 11.02 17.31
C TYR A 172 -1.01 10.67 18.50
N SER A 173 -0.70 9.38 18.64
CA SER A 173 0.35 8.89 19.54
C SER A 173 1.73 8.96 18.89
N ASP A 174 1.79 8.94 17.56
CA ASP A 174 3.00 9.15 16.76
C ASP A 174 2.67 10.00 15.53
N GLN A 175 3.41 11.10 15.35
CA GLN A 175 3.22 12.03 14.25
C GLN A 175 4.03 11.66 12.99
N PHE A 176 5.03 10.79 13.08
CA PHE A 176 5.82 10.40 11.91
C PHE A 176 5.07 9.39 11.05
N CYS A 177 4.46 8.38 11.66
CA CYS A 177 3.58 7.45 10.96
C CYS A 177 2.09 7.83 11.05
N MET A 178 1.73 8.93 11.72
CA MET A 178 0.35 9.38 11.95
C MET A 178 -0.53 8.32 12.65
N ARG A 179 0.07 7.59 13.60
CA ARG A 179 -0.64 6.55 14.35
C ARG A 179 -1.56 7.16 15.38
N SER A 180 -2.82 6.75 15.36
CA SER A 180 -3.86 7.23 16.26
C SER A 180 -4.33 6.13 17.22
N PRO A 181 -4.60 6.48 18.49
CA PRO A 181 -5.35 5.59 19.38
C PRO A 181 -6.84 5.48 19.00
N GLU A 182 -7.33 6.24 18.02
CA GLU A 182 -8.74 6.27 17.59
C GLU A 182 -8.93 5.76 16.14
N ASN A 183 -7.97 5.02 15.60
CA ASN A 183 -8.16 4.29 14.35
C ASN A 183 -9.11 3.08 14.52
N TYR A 184 -9.55 2.47 13.42
CA TYR A 184 -10.56 1.40 13.47
C TYR A 184 -10.13 0.21 14.34
N GLY A 185 -8.86 -0.21 14.27
CA GLY A 185 -8.44 -1.44 14.94
C GLY A 185 -8.18 -1.24 16.42
N SER A 186 -7.78 -0.03 16.86
CA SER A 186 -7.74 0.32 18.28
C SER A 186 -9.16 0.33 18.88
N ILE A 187 -10.15 0.85 18.14
CA ILE A 187 -11.56 0.80 18.57
C ILE A 187 -12.01 -0.66 18.73
N VAL A 188 -11.76 -1.50 17.72
CA VAL A 188 -12.10 -2.92 17.72
C VAL A 188 -11.37 -3.68 18.84
N ALA A 189 -10.07 -3.46 19.03
CA ALA A 189 -9.31 -4.13 20.08
C ALA A 189 -9.86 -3.83 21.48
N ARG A 190 -10.27 -2.57 21.75
CA ARG A 190 -10.94 -2.22 23.01
C ARG A 190 -12.29 -2.90 23.17
N GLU A 191 -13.03 -3.09 22.10
CA GLU A 191 -14.34 -3.77 22.11
C GLU A 191 -14.20 -5.27 22.46
N PHE A 192 -13.15 -5.93 21.98
CA PHE A 192 -12.85 -7.33 22.29
C PHE A 192 -11.99 -7.53 23.55
N GLY A 193 -11.42 -6.46 24.11
CA GLY A 193 -10.49 -6.54 25.25
C GLY A 193 -9.13 -7.15 24.88
N ALA A 194 -8.74 -7.03 23.61
CA ALA A 194 -7.52 -7.63 23.06
C ALA A 194 -6.27 -6.78 23.34
N GLU A 195 -5.12 -7.44 23.43
CA GLU A 195 -3.82 -6.77 23.29
C GLU A 195 -3.68 -6.23 21.86
N TYR A 196 -3.17 -5.00 21.73
CA TYR A 196 -3.15 -4.28 20.46
C TYR A 196 -1.79 -3.66 20.18
N THR A 197 -1.24 -4.00 19.01
CA THR A 197 -0.02 -3.38 18.47
C THR A 197 -0.32 -2.70 17.14
N ASN A 198 -0.04 -1.40 17.03
CA ASN A 198 -0.21 -0.65 15.79
C ASN A 198 1.16 -0.38 15.14
N ALA A 199 1.46 -1.06 14.05
CA ALA A 199 2.65 -0.87 13.23
C ALA A 199 2.35 -0.18 11.89
N ALA A 200 1.09 0.13 11.58
CA ALA A 200 0.70 0.83 10.36
C ALA A 200 1.40 2.19 10.24
N CYS A 201 1.69 2.63 9.01
CA CYS A 201 2.42 3.87 8.79
C CYS A 201 1.88 4.67 7.61
N SER A 202 1.56 5.94 7.84
CA SER A 202 1.08 6.84 6.80
C SER A 202 1.99 6.87 5.58
N GLY A 203 1.39 6.67 4.41
CA GLY A 203 2.06 6.62 3.12
C GLY A 203 2.76 5.30 2.80
N ALA A 204 2.62 4.25 3.63
CA ALA A 204 3.23 2.95 3.38
C ALA A 204 2.74 2.31 2.06
N VAL A 205 3.67 1.66 1.36
CA VAL A 205 3.39 0.78 0.21
C VAL A 205 3.53 -0.68 0.61
N THR A 206 3.10 -1.62 -0.22
CA THR A 206 3.18 -3.06 0.06
C THR A 206 4.60 -3.53 0.44
N ALA A 207 5.63 -2.94 -0.17
CA ALA A 207 7.03 -3.22 0.16
C ALA A 207 7.39 -2.87 1.62
N ASP A 208 6.80 -1.82 2.19
CA ASP A 208 7.09 -1.35 3.56
C ASP A 208 6.55 -2.32 4.63
N ILE A 209 5.67 -3.25 4.26
CA ILE A 209 5.28 -4.34 5.16
C ILE A 209 6.49 -5.21 5.49
N THR A 210 7.33 -5.51 4.49
CA THR A 210 8.45 -6.47 4.63
C THR A 210 9.82 -5.82 4.60
N LYS A 211 9.90 -4.51 4.35
CA LYS A 211 11.15 -3.76 4.26
C LYS A 211 11.12 -2.51 5.15
N PRO A 212 12.28 -2.07 5.66
CA PRO A 212 12.36 -0.82 6.40
C PRO A 212 12.06 0.37 5.49
N ARG A 213 11.47 1.41 6.05
CA ARG A 213 11.05 2.62 5.34
C ARG A 213 11.75 3.85 5.89
N HIS A 214 12.35 4.65 5.01
CA HIS A 214 12.93 5.94 5.38
C HIS A 214 11.82 6.96 5.62
N LEU A 215 11.73 7.51 6.84
CA LEU A 215 10.74 8.52 7.24
C LEU A 215 11.24 9.96 7.08
N GLY A 216 12.50 10.13 6.69
CA GLY A 216 13.08 11.43 6.39
C GLY A 216 14.24 11.83 7.31
N TRP A 217 14.68 13.06 7.11
CA TRP A 217 15.71 13.70 7.92
C TRP A 217 15.05 14.46 9.09
N THR A 218 15.57 14.28 10.30
CA THR A 218 14.98 14.85 11.53
C THR A 218 15.87 15.91 12.18
N GLY A 219 17.07 16.13 11.66
CA GLY A 219 18.02 17.07 12.23
C GLY A 219 19.45 16.58 12.12
N GLY A 220 20.35 17.30 12.78
CA GLY A 220 21.75 16.91 12.84
C GLY A 220 22.51 17.71 13.88
N ALA A 221 23.71 17.26 14.20
CA ALA A 221 24.55 17.96 15.16
C ALA A 221 26.03 17.84 14.78
N THR A 222 26.77 18.92 14.99
CA THR A 222 28.24 18.93 14.86
C THR A 222 28.88 18.51 16.17
N ARG A 223 29.90 17.66 16.10
CA ARG A 223 30.73 17.27 17.23
C ARG A 223 32.20 17.32 16.86
N THR A 224 33.01 17.78 17.81
CA THR A 224 34.46 17.76 17.72
C THR A 224 34.99 16.86 18.83
N TYR A 225 35.76 15.85 18.46
CA TYR A 225 36.49 15.02 19.43
C TYR A 225 37.99 15.18 19.24
N TRP A 226 38.71 15.10 20.35
CA TRP A 226 40.15 14.91 20.32
C TRP A 226 40.44 13.42 20.13
N LEU A 227 40.88 13.07 18.92
CA LEU A 227 41.22 11.74 18.42
C LEU A 227 42.69 11.73 17.99
N PRO A 228 43.65 11.51 18.91
CA PRO A 228 45.08 11.54 18.62
C PRO A 228 45.52 10.50 17.59
N ARG A 229 46.36 10.92 16.65
CA ARG A 229 46.86 10.06 15.56
C ARG A 229 47.77 8.91 16.01
N THR A 230 48.24 8.93 17.24
CA THR A 230 48.96 7.79 17.83
C THR A 230 48.05 6.59 18.08
N PHE A 231 46.75 6.84 18.33
CA PHE A 231 45.74 5.81 18.56
C PHE A 231 44.80 5.61 17.37
N PHE A 232 44.62 6.65 16.54
CA PHE A 232 43.82 6.64 15.32
C PHE A 232 44.69 7.11 14.14
N PRO A 233 45.57 6.24 13.60
CA PRO A 233 46.60 6.63 12.63
C PRO A 233 46.08 7.26 11.34
N THR A 234 44.89 6.81 10.89
CA THR A 234 44.26 7.29 9.66
C THR A 234 43.04 8.19 9.95
N VAL A 235 42.65 8.98 8.95
CA VAL A 235 41.40 9.77 9.01
C VAL A 235 40.18 8.85 9.09
N GLU A 236 40.26 7.65 8.53
CA GLU A 236 39.22 6.62 8.59
C GLU A 236 39.07 6.07 10.01
N ASP A 237 40.17 5.79 10.71
CA ASP A 237 40.14 5.40 12.12
C ASP A 237 39.52 6.49 13.00
N GLN A 238 39.88 7.76 12.74
CA GLN A 238 39.27 8.89 13.43
C GLN A 238 37.77 9.01 13.11
N ALA A 239 37.36 8.78 11.86
CA ALA A 239 35.96 8.83 11.45
C ALA A 239 35.14 7.73 12.11
N ALA A 240 35.66 6.49 12.14
CA ALA A 240 35.02 5.35 12.78
C ALA A 240 34.87 5.55 14.29
N GLU A 241 35.90 6.05 14.97
CA GLU A 241 35.82 6.35 16.40
C GLU A 241 34.89 7.54 16.67
N TRP A 242 34.91 8.58 15.82
CA TRP A 242 33.98 9.70 15.93
C TRP A 242 32.54 9.22 15.80
N GLN A 243 32.25 8.36 14.82
CA GLN A 243 30.94 7.76 14.58
C GLN A 243 30.49 6.96 15.81
N ARG A 244 31.34 6.06 16.30
CA ARG A 244 31.08 5.25 17.50
C ARG A 244 30.72 6.13 18.71
N ARG A 245 31.40 7.27 18.89
CA ARG A 245 31.12 8.21 19.99
C ARG A 245 29.79 8.94 19.83
N VAL A 246 29.45 9.44 18.63
CA VAL A 246 28.15 10.13 18.45
C VAL A 246 26.97 9.17 18.59
N GLU A 247 27.13 7.90 18.20
CA GLU A 247 26.12 6.86 18.46
C GLU A 247 26.03 6.55 19.96
N ALA A 248 27.16 6.36 20.65
CA ALA A 248 27.19 6.11 22.08
C ALA A 248 26.66 7.28 22.93
N GLU A 249 26.82 8.51 22.46
CA GLU A 249 26.24 9.72 23.07
C GLU A 249 24.76 9.92 22.74
N ASN A 250 24.18 9.05 21.89
CA ASN A 250 22.80 9.12 21.44
C ASN A 250 22.42 10.49 20.84
N ILE A 251 23.27 11.02 19.96
CA ILE A 251 23.12 12.38 19.44
C ILE A 251 21.81 12.62 18.66
N CYS A 252 21.27 11.60 17.99
CA CYS A 252 19.98 11.68 17.31
C CYS A 252 18.78 11.58 18.26
N GLY A 253 19.01 11.29 19.55
CA GLY A 253 17.97 11.16 20.56
C GLY A 253 17.27 9.81 20.53
N VAL A 254 16.20 9.70 21.31
CA VAL A 254 15.40 8.46 21.39
C VAL A 254 14.42 8.43 20.21
N PRO A 255 14.33 7.32 19.45
CA PRO A 255 13.33 7.16 18.41
C PRO A 255 11.91 7.40 18.96
N PRO A 256 11.02 8.03 18.18
CA PRO A 256 9.68 8.41 18.64
C PRO A 256 8.76 7.20 18.87
N ALA A 257 9.07 6.04 18.30
CA ALA A 257 8.33 4.79 18.47
C ALA A 257 9.30 3.58 18.55
N PRO A 258 8.91 2.47 19.21
CA PRO A 258 9.78 1.31 19.45
C PRO A 258 10.17 0.53 18.18
N ASP A 259 9.38 0.67 17.12
CA ASP A 259 9.60 0.12 15.79
C ASP A 259 10.28 1.13 14.85
N MET A 260 10.93 2.15 15.40
CA MET A 260 11.73 3.11 14.65
C MET A 260 13.17 3.15 15.15
N TYR A 261 14.08 3.60 14.27
CA TYR A 261 15.49 3.78 14.60
C TYR A 261 16.10 4.92 13.78
N TYR A 262 17.22 5.46 14.28
CA TYR A 262 18.00 6.44 13.55
C TYR A 262 19.15 5.79 12.81
N GLU A 263 19.29 6.12 11.53
CA GLU A 263 20.51 5.94 10.77
C GLU A 263 21.36 7.23 10.91
N TYR A 264 22.59 7.07 11.39
CA TYR A 264 23.52 8.16 11.65
C TYR A 264 24.42 8.33 10.43
N ARG A 265 24.21 9.38 9.64
CA ARG A 265 25.06 9.67 8.48
C ARG A 265 26.11 10.72 8.83
N ASN A 266 27.38 10.37 8.77
CA ASN A 266 28.47 11.33 8.90
C ASN A 266 28.49 12.25 7.67
N VAL A 267 28.38 13.55 7.91
CA VAL A 267 28.39 14.59 6.88
C VAL A 267 29.38 15.69 7.23
N ALA A 268 30.02 16.26 6.20
CA ALA A 268 31.00 17.35 6.31
C ALA A 268 32.15 17.08 7.31
N PRO A 269 32.93 15.99 7.16
CA PRO A 269 34.10 15.76 7.99
C PRO A 269 35.19 16.81 7.72
N ALA A 270 35.74 17.37 8.80
CA ALA A 270 36.78 18.40 8.80
C ALA A 270 37.89 18.04 9.82
N PRO A 271 38.76 17.05 9.51
CA PRO A 271 39.86 16.66 10.39
C PRO A 271 40.95 17.73 10.45
N ALA A 272 41.47 17.99 11.65
CA ALA A 272 42.55 18.94 11.92
C ALA A 272 43.55 18.34 12.92
N GLY A 273 44.53 17.58 12.41
CA GLY A 273 45.54 16.90 13.23
C GLY A 273 44.91 15.85 14.15
N SER A 274 44.90 16.13 15.46
CA SER A 274 44.28 15.28 16.49
C SER A 274 42.84 15.71 16.84
N LEU A 275 42.32 16.78 16.22
CA LEU A 275 40.91 17.14 16.34
C LEU A 275 40.17 16.59 15.14
N TYR A 276 39.05 15.92 15.38
CA TYR A 276 38.16 15.47 14.32
C TYR A 276 36.79 16.11 14.56
N THR A 277 36.39 16.97 13.62
CA THR A 277 35.07 17.60 13.62
C THR A 277 34.26 17.04 12.47
N ALA A 278 33.04 16.62 12.73
CA ALA A 278 32.08 16.27 11.69
C ALA A 278 30.67 16.61 12.18
N SER A 279 29.70 16.53 11.28
CA SER A 279 28.28 16.60 11.63
C SER A 279 27.63 15.26 11.40
N VAL A 280 26.66 14.90 12.24
CA VAL A 280 25.78 13.76 11.98
C VAL A 280 24.47 14.29 11.41
N ALA A 281 23.96 13.67 10.34
CA ALA A 281 22.60 13.81 9.88
C ALA A 281 21.78 12.61 10.40
N CYS A 282 20.69 12.91 11.10
CA CYS A 282 19.83 11.93 11.75
C CYS A 282 18.66 11.57 10.82
N HIS A 283 18.74 10.40 10.19
CA HIS A 283 17.71 9.89 9.31
C HIS A 283 16.83 8.91 10.08
N LEU A 284 15.54 9.19 10.17
CA LEU A 284 14.60 8.32 10.87
C LEU A 284 14.10 7.23 9.93
N TRP A 285 14.06 5.99 10.41
CA TRP A 285 13.55 4.83 9.71
C TRP A 285 12.50 4.12 10.54
N ALA A 286 11.44 3.64 9.89
CA ALA A 286 10.56 2.61 10.42
C ALA A 286 11.13 1.23 10.05
N LYS A 287 11.06 0.29 10.98
CA LYS A 287 11.32 -1.13 10.73
C LYS A 287 10.24 -1.72 9.81
N PRO A 288 10.50 -2.86 9.16
CA PRO A 288 9.45 -3.62 8.48
C PRO A 288 8.26 -3.84 9.41
N GLN A 289 7.04 -3.51 8.97
CA GLN A 289 5.86 -3.65 9.82
C GLN A 289 5.61 -5.12 10.23
N ILE A 290 6.01 -6.06 9.38
CA ILE A 290 5.90 -7.50 9.61
C ILE A 290 6.65 -7.97 10.87
N GLU A 291 7.65 -7.23 11.36
CA GLU A 291 8.36 -7.57 12.60
C GLU A 291 7.46 -7.50 13.84
N SER A 292 6.28 -6.86 13.74
CA SER A 292 5.27 -6.86 14.81
C SER A 292 4.39 -8.10 14.82
N VAL A 293 4.38 -8.89 13.75
CA VAL A 293 3.63 -10.16 13.66
C VAL A 293 4.51 -11.27 14.21
N THR A 294 3.98 -11.99 15.20
CA THR A 294 4.66 -13.10 15.87
C THR A 294 3.83 -14.37 15.79
N PRO A 295 4.37 -15.55 16.13
CA PRO A 295 3.58 -16.78 16.21
C PRO A 295 2.43 -16.69 17.22
N ASP A 296 2.50 -15.80 18.21
CA ASP A 296 1.42 -15.57 19.18
C ASP A 296 0.29 -14.67 18.66
N THR A 297 0.49 -14.02 17.50
CA THR A 297 -0.53 -13.15 16.90
C THR A 297 -1.68 -13.99 16.37
N ASP A 298 -2.90 -13.72 16.82
CA ASP A 298 -4.11 -14.43 16.39
C ASP A 298 -4.95 -13.64 15.37
N THR A 299 -4.73 -12.33 15.27
CA THR A 299 -5.52 -11.46 14.40
C THR A 299 -4.66 -10.37 13.81
N VAL A 300 -4.75 -10.18 12.50
CA VAL A 300 -4.08 -9.07 11.80
C VAL A 300 -5.11 -8.22 11.06
N PHE A 301 -5.02 -6.90 11.21
CA PHE A 301 -5.76 -5.94 10.39
C PHE A 301 -4.84 -5.25 9.41
N LEU A 302 -5.32 -4.98 8.19
CA LEU A 302 -4.50 -4.43 7.11
C LEU A 302 -5.33 -3.57 6.15
N THR A 303 -4.83 -2.36 5.85
CA THR A 303 -5.10 -1.63 4.59
C THR A 303 -3.78 -1.40 3.86
N ILE A 304 -3.68 -1.77 2.59
CA ILE A 304 -2.46 -1.49 1.80
C ILE A 304 -2.76 -1.45 0.31
N GLY A 305 -1.88 -0.81 -0.47
CA GLY A 305 -1.97 -0.77 -1.93
C GLY A 305 -2.40 0.56 -2.54
N GLY A 306 -3.05 1.46 -1.78
CA GLY A 306 -3.44 2.77 -2.30
C GLY A 306 -2.22 3.62 -2.70
N ASN A 307 -1.15 3.55 -1.91
CA ASN A 307 0.10 4.26 -2.23
C ASN A 307 0.88 3.62 -3.38
N ASP A 308 0.81 2.29 -3.55
CA ASP A 308 1.39 1.59 -4.71
C ASP A 308 0.73 2.07 -6.01
N ALA A 309 -0.59 2.28 -6.00
CA ALA A 309 -1.36 2.83 -7.11
C ALA A 309 -1.24 4.36 -7.26
N ASN A 310 -0.39 5.03 -6.47
CA ASN A 310 -0.21 6.48 -6.45
C ASN A 310 -1.52 7.26 -6.22
N PHE A 311 -2.38 6.78 -5.33
CA PHE A 311 -3.66 7.42 -5.03
C PHE A 311 -3.51 8.84 -4.49
N THR A 312 -2.42 9.14 -3.76
CA THR A 312 -2.07 10.51 -3.35
C THR A 312 -1.93 11.43 -4.58
N GLY A 313 -1.33 10.95 -5.67
CA GLY A 313 -1.25 11.68 -6.93
C GLY A 313 -2.61 11.95 -7.56
N ILE A 314 -3.54 10.98 -7.49
CA ILE A 314 -4.93 11.16 -7.95
C ILE A 314 -5.60 12.27 -7.15
N VAL A 315 -5.50 12.24 -5.82
CA VAL A 315 -6.09 13.24 -4.94
C VAL A 315 -5.59 14.65 -5.27
N ILE A 316 -4.27 14.78 -5.44
CA ILE A 316 -3.64 16.04 -5.82
C ILE A 316 -4.14 16.51 -7.19
N SER A 317 -4.11 15.66 -8.21
CA SER A 317 -4.50 16.07 -9.57
C SER A 317 -6.00 16.37 -9.70
N CYS A 318 -6.87 15.54 -9.12
CA CYS A 318 -8.32 15.61 -9.34
C CYS A 318 -9.04 16.61 -8.42
N PHE A 319 -8.62 16.73 -7.16
CA PHE A 319 -9.35 17.51 -6.16
C PHE A 319 -8.64 18.78 -5.70
N ILE A 320 -7.31 18.76 -5.63
CA ILE A 320 -6.51 19.91 -5.18
C ILE A 320 -6.15 20.81 -6.37
N GLY A 321 -5.47 20.24 -7.37
CA GLY A 321 -5.09 20.90 -8.61
C GLY A 321 -6.25 21.08 -9.59
N ARG A 322 -7.22 20.16 -9.55
CA ARG A 322 -8.43 20.16 -10.40
C ARG A 322 -8.08 20.27 -11.89
N ASP A 323 -7.03 19.56 -12.28
CA ASP A 323 -6.50 19.54 -13.64
C ASP A 323 -6.97 18.25 -14.33
N ALA A 324 -7.84 18.40 -15.34
CA ALA A 324 -8.47 17.26 -16.02
C ALA A 324 -7.44 16.30 -16.65
N GLY A 325 -6.43 16.83 -17.33
CA GLY A 325 -5.45 16.01 -18.05
C GLY A 325 -4.58 15.16 -17.12
N THR A 326 -4.01 15.76 -16.08
CA THR A 326 -3.23 15.02 -15.08
C THR A 326 -4.12 14.12 -14.23
N CYS A 327 -5.37 14.52 -13.92
CA CYS A 327 -6.32 13.66 -13.20
C CYS A 327 -6.63 12.39 -14.00
N GLN A 328 -7.01 12.53 -15.27
CA GLN A 328 -7.25 11.41 -16.17
C GLN A 328 -6.04 10.50 -16.30
N GLN A 329 -4.85 11.07 -16.46
CA GLN A 329 -3.61 10.31 -16.53
C GLN A 329 -3.40 9.46 -15.27
N ARG A 330 -3.55 10.05 -14.08
CA ARG A 330 -3.34 9.36 -12.79
C ARG A 330 -4.34 8.24 -12.56
N LEU A 331 -5.63 8.49 -12.82
CA LEU A 331 -6.67 7.46 -12.73
C LEU A 331 -6.38 6.30 -13.70
N SER A 332 -6.01 6.60 -14.94
CA SER A 332 -5.68 5.57 -15.94
C SER A 332 -4.41 4.78 -15.59
N GLU A 333 -3.42 5.41 -14.96
CA GLU A 333 -2.20 4.76 -14.47
C GLU A 333 -2.52 3.80 -13.31
N ALA A 334 -3.38 4.21 -12.38
CA ALA A 334 -3.80 3.39 -11.26
C ALA A 334 -4.55 2.13 -11.72
N SER A 335 -5.56 2.25 -12.60
CA SER A 335 -6.27 1.07 -13.14
C SER A 335 -5.32 0.09 -13.86
N ARG A 336 -4.32 0.59 -14.61
CA ARG A 336 -3.32 -0.26 -15.28
C ARG A 336 -2.37 -0.96 -14.31
N SER A 337 -2.19 -0.45 -13.10
CA SER A 337 -1.32 -1.05 -12.07
C SER A 337 -1.98 -2.19 -11.30
N LEU A 338 -3.30 -2.37 -11.42
CA LEU A 338 -4.07 -3.35 -10.65
C LEU A 338 -3.48 -4.79 -10.74
N PRO A 339 -3.13 -5.34 -11.92
CA PRO A 339 -2.56 -6.70 -11.97
C PRO A 339 -1.28 -6.87 -11.14
N GLU A 340 -0.38 -5.89 -11.19
CA GLU A 340 0.84 -5.91 -10.37
C GLU A 340 0.51 -5.77 -8.87
N LEU A 341 -0.46 -4.92 -8.54
CA LEU A 341 -0.93 -4.75 -7.17
C LEU A 341 -1.52 -6.05 -6.60
N ARG A 342 -2.26 -6.83 -7.40
CA ARG A 342 -2.76 -8.16 -7.01
C ARG A 342 -1.63 -9.07 -6.52
N GLU A 343 -0.55 -9.16 -7.29
CA GLU A 343 0.61 -9.99 -6.95
C GLU A 343 1.30 -9.51 -5.66
N ARG A 344 1.47 -8.19 -5.51
CA ARG A 344 2.08 -7.60 -4.31
C ARG A 344 1.25 -7.83 -3.05
N ILE A 345 -0.09 -7.69 -3.13
CA ILE A 345 -0.98 -7.97 -2.00
C ILE A 345 -0.92 -9.46 -1.64
N ALA A 346 -0.91 -10.37 -2.62
CA ALA A 346 -0.76 -11.79 -2.37
C ALA A 346 0.55 -12.12 -1.62
N GLN A 347 1.66 -11.46 -1.97
CA GLN A 347 2.94 -11.59 -1.27
C GLN A 347 2.86 -11.09 0.18
N VAL A 348 2.18 -9.96 0.42
CA VAL A 348 1.94 -9.43 1.77
C VAL A 348 1.14 -10.42 2.62
N LEU A 349 0.02 -10.94 2.09
CA LEU A 349 -0.80 -11.92 2.81
C LEU A 349 -0.01 -13.20 3.15
N SER A 350 0.80 -13.69 2.20
CA SER A 350 1.70 -14.83 2.42
C SER A 350 2.78 -14.56 3.48
N ALA A 351 3.35 -13.35 3.50
CA ALA A 351 4.34 -12.96 4.50
C ALA A 351 3.73 -12.89 5.92
N ILE A 352 2.53 -12.34 6.06
CA ILE A 352 1.79 -12.29 7.34
C ILE A 352 1.48 -13.70 7.84
N ASP A 353 1.00 -14.55 6.94
CA ASP A 353 0.71 -15.94 7.26
C ASP A 353 1.95 -16.70 7.73
N THR A 354 3.07 -16.51 7.04
CA THR A 354 4.35 -17.12 7.41
C THR A 354 4.85 -16.61 8.77
N ALA A 355 4.80 -15.30 9.00
CA ALA A 355 5.27 -14.69 10.26
C ALA A 355 4.43 -15.13 11.47
N SER A 356 3.11 -15.26 11.29
CA SER A 356 2.20 -15.78 12.31
C SER A 356 2.21 -17.32 12.42
N GLN A 357 2.98 -18.02 11.57
CA GLN A 357 2.97 -19.49 11.46
C GLN A 357 1.57 -20.06 11.20
N GLY A 358 0.74 -19.29 10.50
CA GLY A 358 -0.63 -19.65 10.18
C GLY A 358 -1.62 -19.52 11.34
N ASN A 359 -1.22 -18.93 12.47
CA ASN A 359 -2.09 -18.74 13.63
C ASN A 359 -3.03 -17.53 13.47
N ALA A 360 -2.63 -16.52 12.69
CA ALA A 360 -3.41 -15.30 12.58
C ALA A 360 -4.54 -15.42 11.55
N HIS A 361 -5.73 -14.95 11.90
CA HIS A 361 -6.75 -14.57 10.92
C HIS A 361 -6.49 -13.15 10.44
N VAL A 362 -6.37 -12.96 9.13
CA VAL A 362 -6.01 -11.66 8.54
C VAL A 362 -7.24 -11.03 7.89
N TYR A 363 -7.58 -9.83 8.35
CA TYR A 363 -8.64 -8.99 7.77
C TYR A 363 -8.01 -7.90 6.90
N LEU A 364 -8.15 -8.04 5.59
CA LEU A 364 -7.79 -7.01 4.62
C LEU A 364 -9.01 -6.10 4.42
N LEU A 365 -8.93 -4.87 4.90
CA LEU A 365 -9.98 -3.88 4.69
C LEU A 365 -9.82 -3.21 3.32
N GLY A 366 -10.94 -3.01 2.63
CA GLY A 366 -11.01 -2.13 1.46
C GLY A 366 -10.84 -0.65 1.83
N TYR A 367 -10.92 0.22 0.84
CA TYR A 367 -10.94 1.67 1.05
C TYR A 367 -12.37 2.22 0.94
N PRO A 368 -12.70 3.31 1.64
CA PRO A 368 -14.03 3.92 1.58
C PRO A 368 -14.32 4.56 0.22
N VAL A 369 -15.61 4.74 -0.08
CA VAL A 369 -16.06 5.63 -1.16
C VAL A 369 -15.51 7.01 -0.91
N LEU A 370 -14.79 7.55 -1.89
CA LEU A 370 -14.12 8.81 -1.66
C LEU A 370 -15.07 10.01 -1.84
N ILE A 371 -15.93 9.97 -2.86
CA ILE A 371 -16.84 11.08 -3.17
C ILE A 371 -18.31 10.64 -3.15
N SER A 372 -19.20 11.50 -2.65
CA SER A 372 -20.65 11.23 -2.63
C SER A 372 -21.36 11.69 -3.91
N LEU A 373 -20.72 11.51 -5.06
CA LEU A 373 -21.25 11.92 -6.36
C LEU A 373 -20.93 10.85 -7.41
N ASP A 374 -21.93 10.49 -8.21
CA ASP A 374 -21.75 9.61 -9.37
C ASP A 374 -21.05 10.34 -10.55
N SER A 375 -20.97 11.66 -10.49
CA SER A 375 -20.35 12.51 -11.50
C SER A 375 -19.63 13.71 -10.86
N TYR A 376 -18.38 13.91 -11.27
CA TYR A 376 -17.57 15.07 -10.90
C TYR A 376 -16.74 15.50 -12.11
N VAL A 377 -17.20 16.57 -12.76
CA VAL A 377 -16.59 17.06 -14.01
C VAL A 377 -15.52 18.12 -13.76
N LEU A 378 -14.38 17.94 -14.42
CA LEU A 378 -13.28 18.89 -14.51
C LEU A 378 -13.24 19.53 -15.90
N PRO A 379 -12.98 20.85 -16.00
CA PRO A 379 -12.86 21.50 -17.29
C PRO A 379 -11.60 21.03 -18.04
N GLU A 380 -11.76 20.62 -19.29
CA GLU A 380 -10.70 20.18 -20.19
C GLU A 380 -10.61 21.13 -21.40
N GLY A 381 -9.75 22.15 -21.30
CA GLY A 381 -9.62 23.16 -22.35
C GLY A 381 -10.87 24.04 -22.52
N PRO A 382 -11.06 24.70 -23.68
CA PRO A 382 -12.10 25.71 -23.86
C PRO A 382 -13.53 25.15 -24.01
N ALA A 383 -13.70 23.84 -24.22
CA ALA A 383 -15.02 23.22 -24.41
C ALA A 383 -15.14 21.75 -23.96
N GLY A 384 -14.07 21.14 -23.42
CA GLY A 384 -14.09 19.76 -22.94
C GLY A 384 -14.42 19.66 -21.46
N TRP A 385 -14.95 18.51 -21.06
CA TRP A 385 -15.22 18.15 -19.67
C TRP A 385 -14.79 16.70 -19.47
N TYR A 386 -14.01 16.47 -18.42
CA TYR A 386 -13.59 15.14 -18.00
C TYR A 386 -14.36 14.76 -16.73
N ASP A 387 -15.13 13.68 -16.77
CA ASP A 387 -15.81 13.15 -15.58
C ASP A 387 -14.85 12.31 -14.75
N ALA A 388 -14.13 12.98 -13.85
CA ALA A 388 -13.22 12.33 -12.91
C ALA A 388 -13.99 11.51 -11.86
N GLY A 389 -15.25 11.85 -11.60
CA GLY A 389 -16.07 11.13 -10.62
C GLY A 389 -16.41 9.72 -11.10
N GLN A 390 -16.90 9.60 -12.34
CA GLN A 390 -17.24 8.31 -12.93
C GLN A 390 -16.02 7.38 -12.95
N GLN A 391 -14.88 7.85 -13.48
CA GLN A 391 -13.67 7.03 -13.58
C GLN A 391 -13.13 6.63 -12.19
N LEU A 392 -13.26 7.50 -11.18
CA LEU A 392 -12.87 7.19 -9.82
C LEU A 392 -13.74 6.06 -9.24
N VAL A 393 -15.07 6.12 -9.40
CA VAL A 393 -15.98 5.08 -8.94
C VAL A 393 -15.62 3.74 -9.58
N GLU A 394 -15.49 3.70 -10.90
CA GLU A 394 -15.11 2.47 -11.64
C GLU A 394 -13.78 1.89 -11.12
N MET A 395 -12.76 2.74 -10.93
CA MET A 395 -11.47 2.31 -10.39
C MET A 395 -11.56 1.79 -8.94
N GLN A 396 -12.39 2.41 -8.10
CA GLN A 396 -12.58 1.96 -6.71
C GLN A 396 -13.31 0.61 -6.65
N GLU A 397 -14.29 0.38 -7.52
CA GLU A 397 -14.97 -0.91 -7.67
C GLU A 397 -14.00 -2.01 -8.15
N GLU A 398 -13.23 -1.74 -9.21
CA GLU A 398 -12.20 -2.68 -9.71
C GLU A 398 -11.15 -3.03 -8.64
N ALA A 399 -10.74 -2.05 -7.83
CA ALA A 399 -9.80 -2.27 -6.73
C ALA A 399 -10.39 -3.15 -5.61
N ASN A 400 -11.67 -2.94 -5.26
CA ASN A 400 -12.38 -3.78 -4.29
C ASN A 400 -12.51 -5.23 -4.79
N GLU A 401 -12.94 -5.42 -6.03
CA GLU A 401 -13.03 -6.75 -6.66
C GLU A 401 -11.67 -7.45 -6.68
N LEU A 402 -10.61 -6.70 -6.98
CA LEU A 402 -9.24 -7.21 -6.94
C LEU A 402 -8.86 -7.69 -5.54
N GLN A 403 -9.06 -6.89 -4.50
CA GLN A 403 -8.69 -7.23 -3.13
C GLN A 403 -9.49 -8.44 -2.61
N ALA A 404 -10.80 -8.46 -2.86
CA ALA A 404 -11.64 -9.61 -2.57
C ALA A 404 -11.16 -10.88 -3.30
N GLY A 405 -10.80 -10.75 -4.58
CA GLY A 405 -10.27 -11.84 -5.36
C GLY A 405 -8.92 -12.35 -4.87
N VAL A 406 -8.02 -11.50 -4.39
CA VAL A 406 -6.72 -11.93 -3.84
C VAL A 406 -6.93 -12.78 -2.59
N VAL A 407 -7.84 -12.33 -1.72
CA VAL A 407 -8.22 -13.06 -0.50
C VAL A 407 -8.82 -14.43 -0.84
N ALA A 408 -9.72 -14.47 -1.82
CA ALA A 408 -10.34 -15.72 -2.26
C ALA A 408 -9.30 -16.73 -2.79
N ASP A 409 -8.36 -16.28 -3.62
CA ASP A 409 -7.27 -17.10 -4.15
C ASP A 409 -6.34 -17.59 -3.04
N ALA A 410 -5.99 -16.72 -2.09
CA ALA A 410 -5.13 -17.08 -0.95
C ALA A 410 -5.79 -18.17 -0.08
N ASN A 411 -7.08 -18.04 0.23
CA ASN A 411 -7.83 -19.07 0.95
C ASN A 411 -7.96 -20.37 0.13
N ALA A 412 -8.16 -20.28 -1.18
CA ALA A 412 -8.21 -21.45 -2.05
C ALA A 412 -6.87 -22.22 -2.03
N ALA A 413 -5.74 -21.51 -2.12
CA ALA A 413 -4.41 -22.10 -2.04
C ALA A 413 -4.19 -22.84 -0.69
N ILE A 414 -4.65 -22.25 0.41
CA ILE A 414 -4.59 -22.87 1.74
C ILE A 414 -5.37 -24.19 1.76
N ARG A 415 -6.63 -24.18 1.31
CA ARG A 415 -7.48 -25.37 1.28
C ARG A 415 -6.85 -26.50 0.45
N THR A 416 -6.14 -26.17 -0.62
CA THR A 416 -5.43 -27.18 -1.45
C THR A 416 -4.16 -27.74 -0.82
N SER A 417 -3.57 -27.08 0.19
CA SER A 417 -2.32 -27.54 0.82
C SER A 417 -2.48 -28.80 1.68
N GLY A 418 -3.70 -29.15 2.10
CA GLY A 418 -4.00 -30.42 2.79
C GLY A 418 -3.50 -30.53 4.23
N THR A 419 -3.04 -29.44 4.85
CA THR A 419 -2.67 -29.43 6.28
C THR A 419 -3.93 -29.55 7.17
N PRO A 420 -3.85 -30.08 8.41
CA PRO A 420 -4.99 -30.07 9.34
C PRO A 420 -5.60 -28.67 9.56
N GLN A 421 -4.77 -27.62 9.45
CA GLN A 421 -5.15 -26.20 9.48
C GLN A 421 -5.88 -25.72 8.21
N ALA A 422 -5.86 -26.47 7.11
CA ALA A 422 -6.49 -26.13 5.83
C ALA A 422 -8.04 -26.19 5.82
N GLN A 423 -8.66 -26.37 6.99
CA GLN A 423 -10.12 -26.51 7.13
C GLN A 423 -10.84 -25.17 7.30
N ARG A 424 -10.12 -24.05 7.48
CA ARG A 424 -10.71 -22.71 7.64
C ARG A 424 -10.03 -21.68 6.76
N ASP A 425 -10.83 -20.71 6.33
CA ASP A 425 -10.33 -19.52 5.65
C ASP A 425 -9.50 -18.69 6.65
N ARG A 426 -8.27 -18.33 6.27
CA ARG A 426 -7.34 -17.54 7.10
C ARG A 426 -7.36 -16.05 6.76
N PHE A 427 -7.95 -15.72 5.61
CA PHE A 427 -8.04 -14.36 5.10
C PHE A 427 -9.50 -13.93 4.96
N THR A 428 -9.82 -12.68 5.25
CA THR A 428 -11.13 -12.10 5.01
C THR A 428 -10.97 -10.72 4.42
N PHE A 429 -11.66 -10.47 3.31
CA PHE A 429 -11.81 -9.14 2.77
C PHE A 429 -12.97 -8.46 3.50
N VAL A 430 -12.74 -7.27 4.02
CA VAL A 430 -13.74 -6.47 4.72
C VAL A 430 -14.08 -5.29 3.83
N ASP A 431 -15.22 -5.39 3.16
CA ASP A 431 -15.70 -4.31 2.32
C ASP A 431 -16.29 -3.17 3.17
N VAL A 432 -15.63 -2.02 3.14
CA VAL A 432 -16.09 -0.79 3.79
C VAL A 432 -16.71 0.18 2.79
N HIS A 433 -16.71 -0.14 1.50
CA HIS A 433 -17.28 0.69 0.45
C HIS A 433 -18.79 0.92 0.71
N GLU A 434 -19.53 -0.15 1.02
CA GLU A 434 -20.97 -0.09 1.25
C GLU A 434 -21.35 0.84 2.42
N VAL A 435 -20.61 0.78 3.54
CA VAL A 435 -20.92 1.61 4.71
C VAL A 435 -20.62 3.09 4.47
N PHE A 436 -19.77 3.42 3.48
CA PHE A 436 -19.46 4.80 3.09
C PHE A 436 -20.35 5.35 1.96
N ALA A 437 -21.32 4.58 1.46
CA ALA A 437 -22.25 5.07 0.45
C ALA A 437 -23.00 6.33 0.97
N GLY A 438 -22.86 7.45 0.24
CA GLY A 438 -23.41 8.76 0.64
C GLY A 438 -22.61 9.51 1.71
N HIS A 439 -21.47 8.96 2.15
CA HIS A 439 -20.59 9.52 3.17
C HIS A 439 -19.19 9.89 2.64
N GLY A 440 -18.90 9.73 1.35
CA GLY A 440 -17.77 10.39 0.69
C GLY A 440 -17.89 11.92 0.74
N PHE A 441 -16.81 12.65 0.49
CA PHE A 441 -16.87 14.13 0.48
C PHE A 441 -17.44 14.67 -0.83
N ASP A 442 -17.96 15.90 -0.83
CA ASP A 442 -18.40 16.57 -2.05
C ASP A 442 -17.26 17.45 -2.60
N PRO A 443 -16.64 17.11 -3.75
CA PRO A 443 -15.51 17.86 -4.29
C PRO A 443 -15.86 19.24 -4.87
N ARG A 444 -17.14 19.62 -4.92
CA ARG A 444 -17.56 20.93 -5.45
C ARG A 444 -17.21 22.03 -4.46
N MET A 445 -16.67 23.14 -4.98
CA MET A 445 -16.28 24.29 -4.17
C MET A 445 -17.47 24.84 -3.38
N GLY A 446 -17.32 24.92 -2.06
CA GLY A 446 -18.35 25.46 -1.16
C GLY A 446 -19.52 24.51 -0.87
N ALA A 447 -19.42 23.24 -1.28
CA ALA A 447 -20.41 22.23 -0.91
C ALA A 447 -20.47 22.01 0.60
N ASN A 448 -21.67 21.67 1.10
CA ASN A 448 -21.86 21.28 2.48
C ASN A 448 -21.27 19.88 2.71
N GLN A 449 -20.37 19.76 3.69
CA GLN A 449 -19.67 18.52 4.01
C GLN A 449 -20.23 17.81 5.25
N SER A 450 -21.39 18.23 5.77
CA SER A 450 -21.94 17.66 7.01
C SER A 450 -22.28 16.17 6.95
N HIS A 451 -22.41 15.60 5.74
CA HIS A 451 -22.62 14.17 5.53
C HIS A 451 -21.32 13.37 5.44
N ALA A 452 -20.17 14.04 5.23
CA ALA A 452 -18.94 13.37 4.91
C ALA A 452 -18.34 12.68 6.14
N TRP A 453 -17.99 11.41 5.99
CA TRP A 453 -17.16 10.64 6.91
C TRP A 453 -15.69 10.61 6.50
N VAL A 454 -15.38 11.35 5.45
CA VAL A 454 -14.05 11.59 4.94
C VAL A 454 -13.71 13.07 5.14
N VAL A 455 -12.49 13.37 5.59
CA VAL A 455 -12.00 14.74 5.74
C VAL A 455 -11.90 15.41 4.37
N PRO A 456 -12.72 16.43 4.06
CA PRO A 456 -12.69 17.06 2.75
C PRO A 456 -11.41 17.90 2.58
N SER A 457 -10.89 17.96 1.36
CA SER A 457 -9.74 18.81 1.03
C SER A 457 -10.01 20.27 1.39
N PHE A 458 -8.98 20.98 1.87
CA PHE A 458 -9.01 22.40 2.27
C PHE A 458 -9.89 22.75 3.48
N THR A 459 -10.36 21.75 4.25
CA THR A 459 -11.12 22.00 5.49
C THR A 459 -10.24 22.20 6.72
N SER A 460 -8.95 21.84 6.64
CA SER A 460 -7.97 22.00 7.72
C SER A 460 -6.58 22.32 7.16
N PHE A 461 -5.64 22.67 8.04
CA PHE A 461 -4.21 22.77 7.70
C PHE A 461 -3.47 21.42 7.77
N ASP A 462 -4.15 20.38 8.24
CA ASP A 462 -3.61 19.03 8.31
C ASP A 462 -3.84 18.33 6.96
N ILE A 463 -2.94 18.59 6.04
CA ILE A 463 -3.00 18.08 4.67
C ILE A 463 -2.92 16.54 4.65
N LEU A 464 -2.23 15.94 5.63
CA LEU A 464 -2.11 14.48 5.73
C LEU A 464 -3.42 13.81 6.14
N SER A 465 -4.36 14.57 6.71
CA SER A 465 -5.70 14.09 7.03
C SER A 465 -6.67 14.19 5.86
N PHE A 466 -6.39 14.97 4.81
CA PHE A 466 -7.31 15.10 3.67
C PHE A 466 -7.61 13.73 3.07
N VAL A 467 -8.84 13.54 2.63
CA VAL A 467 -9.38 12.31 2.03
C VAL A 467 -9.36 11.07 2.93
N HIS A 468 -8.92 11.16 4.18
CA HIS A 468 -8.97 10.04 5.12
C HIS A 468 -10.25 10.06 5.96
N PRO A 469 -10.63 8.95 6.60
CA PRO A 469 -11.77 8.93 7.48
C PRO A 469 -11.64 9.96 8.60
N ASN A 470 -12.74 10.62 8.95
CA ASN A 470 -12.86 11.43 10.15
C ASN A 470 -13.33 10.52 11.32
N PRO A 471 -13.49 11.03 12.55
CA PRO A 471 -13.91 10.20 13.68
C PRO A 471 -15.22 9.41 13.46
N GLU A 472 -16.16 9.91 12.65
CA GLU A 472 -17.36 9.18 12.27
C GLU A 472 -17.05 8.03 11.32
N GLY A 473 -16.21 8.26 10.30
CA GLY A 473 -15.75 7.22 9.38
C GLY A 473 -14.98 6.10 10.05
N TRP A 474 -14.01 6.43 10.91
CA TRP A 474 -13.24 5.43 11.67
C TRP A 474 -14.13 4.54 12.53
N ARG A 475 -15.18 5.10 13.14
CA ARG A 475 -16.17 4.32 13.92
C ARG A 475 -17.03 3.42 13.03
N ALA A 476 -17.37 3.87 11.82
CA ALA A 476 -18.13 3.08 10.86
C ALA A 476 -17.32 1.86 10.38
N GLU A 477 -16.05 2.06 10.03
CA GLU A 477 -15.12 0.98 9.66
C GLU A 477 -14.94 -0.02 10.80
N ALA A 478 -14.71 0.49 12.03
CA ALA A 478 -14.57 -0.35 13.22
C ALA A 478 -15.82 -1.23 13.44
N LYS A 479 -17.01 -0.67 13.24
CA LYS A 479 -18.27 -1.41 13.38
C LYS A 479 -18.37 -2.55 12.36
N VAL A 480 -18.09 -2.28 11.08
CA VAL A 480 -18.12 -3.30 10.03
C VAL A 480 -17.10 -4.40 10.30
N LEU A 481 -15.89 -4.04 10.73
CA LEU A 481 -14.85 -4.98 11.09
C LEU A 481 -15.27 -5.85 12.29
N ALA A 482 -15.76 -5.25 13.38
CA ALA A 482 -16.20 -5.98 14.57
C ALA A 482 -17.36 -6.94 14.28
N GLU A 483 -18.33 -6.54 13.46
CA GLU A 483 -19.42 -7.41 13.02
C GLU A 483 -18.90 -8.57 12.15
N THR A 484 -17.90 -8.31 11.29
CA THR A 484 -17.29 -9.35 10.45
C THR A 484 -16.52 -10.36 11.29
N ILE A 485 -15.76 -9.91 12.28
CA ILE A 485 -15.06 -10.78 13.23
C ILE A 485 -16.06 -11.71 13.94
N ARG A 486 -17.17 -11.16 14.47
CA ARG A 486 -18.20 -11.96 15.15
C ARG A 486 -18.91 -12.98 14.27
N ARG A 487 -19.00 -12.74 12.96
CA ARG A 487 -19.59 -13.70 12.02
C ARG A 487 -18.63 -14.85 11.70
N ASN A 488 -17.32 -14.62 11.82
CA ASN A 488 -16.28 -15.59 11.54
C ASN A 488 -15.81 -16.37 12.79
N ALA A 489 -16.09 -15.82 13.99
CA ALA A 489 -15.89 -16.46 15.30
C ALA A 489 -16.94 -17.57 15.54
#